data_AF-A0ABD0R8P1-F1
#
_entry.id   AF-A0ABD0R8P1-F1
#
_cell.length_a   1.000
_cell.length_b   1.000
_cell.length_c   1.000
_cell.angle_alpha   90.00
_cell.angle_beta   90.00
_cell.angle_gamma   90.00
#
_symmetry.space_group_name_H-M   'P 1'
#
loop_
_entity.id
_entity.type
_entity.pdbx_description
1 polymer ?
#
loop_
_entity_poly.entity_id
_entity_poly.type
_entity_poly.pdbx_seq_one_letter_code
_entity_poly.pdbx_strand_id
1 'polypeptide(L)'
;DFMVICNVAKILELVVPLMDHPSESFLTTIEEDLMKLILKYGMTVVQYCVSCLGAIVNKVTHNYKFVWACFNRYYGALTKLKIQHQEGTNSMALAATKAALLRSLFTVGALCRHFDFDLEQFKGTTK
;
A
#
# COMPACT_ATOMS: atom_id res chain seq x y z
N ASP A 1 -10.83 -18.95 0.11
CA ASP A 1 -9.74 -18.29 0.89
C ASP A 1 -9.66 -16.78 0.70
N PHE A 2 -9.50 -16.23 -0.52
CA PHE A 2 -9.37 -14.78 -0.72
C PHE A 2 -10.57 -13.94 -0.23
N MET A 3 -11.80 -14.43 -0.38
CA MET A 3 -12.99 -13.75 0.14
C MET A 3 -12.96 -13.61 1.66
N VAL A 4 -12.44 -14.62 2.36
CA VAL A 4 -12.30 -14.57 3.83
C VAL A 4 -11.33 -13.47 4.22
N ILE A 5 -10.17 -13.40 3.55
CA ILE A 5 -9.18 -12.32 3.77
C ILE A 5 -9.83 -10.94 3.55
N CYS A 6 -10.56 -10.76 2.45
CA CYS A 6 -11.20 -9.49 2.14
C CYS A 6 -12.27 -9.10 3.17
N ASN A 7 -13.08 -10.06 3.63
CA ASN A 7 -14.11 -9.81 4.63
C ASN A 7 -13.50 -9.52 5.99
N VAL A 8 -12.45 -10.23 6.40
CA VAL A 8 -11.72 -9.94 7.64
C VAL A 8 -11.08 -8.55 7.59
N ALA A 9 -10.44 -8.17 6.48
CA ALA A 9 -9.88 -6.82 6.31
C ALA A 9 -10.96 -5.73 6.47
N LYS A 10 -12.16 -5.91 5.89
CA LYS A 10 -13.29 -4.99 6.07
C LYS A 10 -13.78 -4.92 7.51
N ILE A 11 -13.87 -6.06 8.19
CA ILE A 11 -14.27 -6.08 9.60
C ILE A 11 -13.26 -5.29 10.43
N LEU A 12 -11.96 -5.58 10.27
CA LEU A 12 -10.88 -4.88 10.96
C LEU A 12 -10.89 -3.38 10.68
N GLU A 13 -11.12 -2.98 9.43
CA GLU A 13 -11.24 -1.56 9.01
C GLU A 13 -12.31 -0.81 9.80
N LEU A 14 -13.44 -1.47 10.09
CA LEU A 14 -14.56 -0.89 10.82
C LEU A 14 -14.38 -0.94 12.34
N VAL A 15 -13.84 -2.03 12.87
CA VAL A 15 -13.82 -2.28 14.32
C VAL A 15 -12.58 -1.74 15.02
N VAL A 16 -11.39 -1.82 14.40
CA VAL A 16 -10.13 -1.43 15.05
C VAL A 16 -10.12 0.05 15.44
N PRO A 17 -10.59 1.00 14.58
CA PRO A 17 -10.67 2.41 14.97
C PRO A 17 -11.66 2.72 16.10
N LEU A 18 -12.54 1.78 16.45
CA LEU A 18 -13.52 1.92 17.53
C LEU A 18 -13.05 1.27 18.84
N MET A 19 -11.91 0.57 18.84
CA MET A 19 -11.38 -0.07 20.04
C MET A 19 -10.90 0.97 21.04
N ASP A 20 -11.25 0.78 22.31
CA ASP A 20 -10.69 1.56 23.39
C ASP A 20 -9.35 0.96 23.83
N HIS A 21 -8.28 1.76 23.80
CA HIS A 21 -6.92 1.37 24.18
C HIS A 21 -6.41 0.02 23.57
N PRO A 22 -6.46 -0.18 22.23
CA PRO A 22 -5.84 -1.36 21.61
C PRO A 22 -4.34 -1.42 21.89
N SER A 23 -3.78 -2.61 22.07
CA SER A 23 -2.34 -2.74 22.32
C SER A 23 -1.50 -2.37 21.09
N GLU A 24 -0.37 -1.71 21.31
CA GLU A 24 0.54 -1.32 20.22
C GLU A 24 1.09 -2.53 19.45
N SER A 25 1.34 -3.64 20.15
CA SER A 25 1.81 -4.88 19.54
C SER A 25 0.76 -5.50 18.59
N PHE A 26 -0.51 -5.42 18.95
CA PHE A 26 -1.61 -5.86 18.09
C PHE A 26 -1.71 -4.99 16.84
N LEU A 27 -1.68 -3.66 17.01
CA LEU A 27 -1.75 -2.71 15.89
C LEU A 27 -0.58 -2.90 14.92
N THR A 28 0.64 -3.00 15.45
CA THR A 28 1.86 -3.25 14.66
C THR A 28 1.74 -4.55 13.86
N THR A 29 1.27 -5.61 14.51
CA THR A 29 1.08 -6.92 13.84
C THR A 29 0.10 -6.82 12.67
N ILE A 30 -1.02 -6.12 12.86
CA ILE A 30 -2.00 -5.94 11.79
C ILE A 30 -1.42 -5.14 10.63
N GLU A 31 -0.71 -4.03 10.91
CA GLU A 31 -0.08 -3.24 9.85
C GLU A 31 0.90 -4.07 9.01
N GLU A 32 1.76 -4.85 9.68
CA GLU A 32 2.72 -5.73 9.02
C GLU A 32 2.04 -6.79 8.17
N ASP A 33 1.01 -7.44 8.70
CA ASP A 33 0.31 -8.52 7.99
C ASP A 33 -0.50 -7.97 6.80
N LEU A 34 -1.20 -6.84 6.96
CA LEU A 34 -1.84 -6.15 5.84
C LEU A 34 -0.82 -5.77 4.78
N MET A 35 0.35 -5.27 5.16
CA MET A 35 1.43 -4.95 4.22
C MET A 35 1.93 -6.19 3.48
N LYS A 36 2.15 -7.32 4.17
CA LYS A 36 2.54 -8.59 3.54
C LYS A 36 1.50 -9.04 2.52
N LEU A 37 0.21 -8.91 2.85
CA LEU A 37 -0.90 -9.25 1.95
C LEU A 37 -0.91 -8.34 0.72
N ILE A 38 -0.70 -7.03 0.91
CA ILE A 38 -0.56 -6.06 -0.19
C ILE A 38 0.58 -6.47 -1.10
N LEU A 39 1.78 -6.74 -0.57
CA LEU A 39 2.94 -7.06 -1.41
C LEU A 39 2.78 -8.36 -2.20
N LYS A 40 2.05 -9.34 -1.66
CA LYS A 40 1.98 -10.71 -2.20
C LYS A 40 0.82 -10.96 -3.16
N TYR A 41 -0.37 -10.39 -2.92
CA TYR A 41 -1.60 -10.82 -3.61
C TYR A 41 -2.11 -9.84 -4.67
N GLY A 42 -3.16 -10.27 -5.39
CA GLY A 42 -3.76 -9.56 -6.52
C GLY A 42 -4.69 -8.40 -6.13
N MET A 43 -5.24 -7.74 -7.16
CA MET A 43 -5.97 -6.46 -7.08
C MET A 43 -7.03 -6.40 -5.98
N THR A 44 -7.90 -7.42 -5.89
CA THR A 44 -8.99 -7.45 -4.90
C THR A 44 -8.46 -7.43 -3.47
N VAL A 45 -7.46 -8.25 -3.15
CA VAL A 45 -6.86 -8.30 -1.80
C VAL A 45 -6.18 -6.97 -1.49
N VAL A 46 -5.45 -6.41 -2.46
CA VAL A 46 -4.75 -5.14 -2.32
C VAL A 46 -5.73 -4.00 -2.03
N GLN A 47 -6.85 -3.93 -2.74
CA GLN A 47 -7.86 -2.91 -2.52
C GLN A 47 -8.38 -2.92 -1.07
N TYR A 48 -8.77 -4.10 -0.57
CA TYR A 48 -9.32 -4.20 0.79
C TYR A 48 -8.25 -4.03 1.88
N CYS A 49 -7.05 -4.57 1.67
CA CYS A 49 -5.98 -4.43 2.65
C CYS A 49 -5.47 -2.98 2.73
N VAL A 50 -5.38 -2.26 1.62
CA VAL A 50 -5.01 -0.84 1.62
C VAL A 50 -6.08 0.02 2.28
N SER A 51 -7.38 -0.26 2.05
CA SER A 51 -8.47 0.46 2.73
C SER A 51 -8.38 0.29 4.25
N CYS A 52 -8.22 -0.95 4.70
CA CYS A 52 -8.05 -1.30 6.10
C CYS A 52 -6.81 -0.65 6.73
N LEU A 53 -5.66 -0.75 6.05
CA LEU A 53 -4.42 -0.12 6.49
C LEU A 53 -4.58 1.41 6.59
N GLY A 54 -5.28 2.04 5.64
CA GLY A 54 -5.61 3.45 5.67
C GLY A 54 -6.44 3.85 6.89
N ALA A 55 -7.48 3.08 7.21
CA ALA A 55 -8.30 3.35 8.40
C ALA A 55 -7.49 3.22 9.70
N ILE A 56 -6.63 2.21 9.81
CA ILE A 56 -5.81 1.96 11.00
C ILE A 56 -4.71 3.03 11.14
N VAL A 57 -3.96 3.28 10.08
CA VAL A 57 -2.83 4.22 10.12
C VAL A 57 -3.32 5.66 10.31
N ASN A 58 -4.32 6.10 9.54
CA ASN A 58 -4.76 7.50 9.59
C ASN A 58 -5.51 7.86 10.88
N LYS A 59 -6.16 6.90 11.53
CA LYS A 59 -7.03 7.17 12.70
C LYS A 59 -6.43 6.72 14.03
N VAL A 60 -5.52 5.74 14.01
CA VAL A 60 -5.04 5.08 15.23
C VAL A 60 -3.53 5.25 15.36
N THR A 61 -2.75 4.61 14.50
CA THR A 61 -1.30 4.43 14.75
C THR A 61 -0.44 5.61 14.29
N HIS A 62 -0.88 6.33 13.27
CA HIS A 62 -0.11 7.41 12.62
C HIS A 62 1.28 6.96 12.12
N ASN A 63 1.44 5.67 11.81
CA ASN A 63 2.69 5.09 11.30
C ASN A 63 2.92 5.39 9.81
N TYR A 64 2.94 6.67 9.45
CA TYR A 64 3.04 7.12 8.06
C TYR A 64 4.35 6.75 7.37
N LYS A 65 5.44 6.66 8.13
CA LYS A 65 6.76 6.24 7.61
C LYS A 65 6.71 4.84 7.01
N PHE A 66 5.94 3.94 7.61
CA PHE A 66 5.78 2.56 7.12
C PHE A 66 5.06 2.53 5.77
N VAL A 67 3.98 3.28 5.62
CA VAL A 67 3.22 3.39 4.37
C VAL A 67 4.04 4.10 3.29
N TRP A 68 4.79 5.14 3.66
CA TRP A 68 5.68 5.90 2.76
C TRP A 68 6.73 5.01 2.10
N ALA A 69 7.34 4.10 2.87
CA ALA A 69 8.32 3.15 2.34
C ALA A 69 7.69 2.24 1.25
N CYS A 70 6.46 1.78 1.46
CA CYS A 70 5.73 0.99 0.47
C CYS A 70 5.39 1.80 -0.79
N PHE A 71 4.91 3.04 -0.62
CA PHE A 71 4.63 3.95 -1.73
C PHE A 71 5.88 4.16 -2.59
N ASN A 72 7.00 4.53 -1.99
CA ASN A 72 8.26 4.79 -2.70
C ASN A 72 8.77 3.57 -3.47
N ARG A 73 8.56 2.36 -2.93
CA ARG A 73 8.92 1.13 -3.63
C ARG A 73 8.19 0.98 -4.96
N TYR A 74 6.86 1.15 -4.95
CA TYR A 74 6.07 0.99 -6.18
C TYR A 74 6.19 2.21 -7.11
N TYR A 75 6.21 3.43 -6.55
CA TYR A 75 6.41 4.65 -7.33
C TYR A 75 7.79 4.66 -8.00
N GLY A 76 8.84 4.26 -7.30
CA GLY A 76 10.18 4.10 -7.86
C GLY A 76 10.24 3.07 -9.00
N ALA A 77 9.48 1.97 -8.89
CA ALA A 77 9.34 1.01 -9.99
C ALA A 77 8.66 1.64 -11.22
N LEU A 78 7.60 2.43 -11.03
CA LEU A 78 6.95 3.16 -12.13
C LEU A 78 7.90 4.14 -12.81
N THR A 79 8.67 4.90 -12.04
CA THR A 79 9.63 5.87 -12.59
C THR A 79 10.69 5.17 -13.44
N LYS A 80 11.24 4.04 -12.98
CA LYS A 80 12.20 3.24 -13.75
C LYS A 80 11.60 2.73 -15.06
N LEU A 81 10.38 2.21 -15.00
CA LEU A 81 9.67 1.71 -16.19
C LEU A 81 9.36 2.83 -17.19
N LYS A 82 9.00 4.03 -16.70
CA LYS A 82 8.79 5.21 -17.53
C LYS A 82 10.07 5.60 -18.28
N ILE A 83 11.21 5.66 -17.58
CA ILE A 83 12.51 6.02 -18.16
C ILE A 83 12.89 5.01 -19.26
N GLN A 84 12.84 3.71 -18.95
CA GLN A 84 13.14 2.65 -19.92
C GLN A 84 12.27 2.74 -21.18
N HIS A 85 10.98 3.05 -21.01
CA HIS A 85 10.08 3.25 -22.14
C HIS A 85 10.45 4.48 -22.99
N GLN A 86 10.84 5.59 -22.35
CA GLN A 86 11.25 6.82 -23.05
C GLN A 86 12.57 6.65 -23.82
N GLU A 87 13.49 5.84 -23.30
CA GLU A 87 14.79 5.54 -23.92
C GLU A 87 14.71 4.52 -25.07
N GLY A 88 13.52 3.98 -25.38
CA GLY A 88 13.32 3.10 -26.53
C GLY A 88 13.91 1.70 -26.39
N THR A 89 14.17 1.22 -25.16
CA THR A 89 14.74 -0.12 -24.93
C THR A 89 13.70 -1.24 -25.15
N ASN A 90 13.64 -1.71 -26.40
CA ASN A 90 13.11 -2.95 -27.00
C ASN A 90 11.91 -3.74 -26.40
N SER A 91 11.00 -4.10 -27.33
CA SER A 91 9.63 -4.63 -27.16
C SER A 91 9.45 -5.99 -26.47
N MET A 92 10.50 -6.80 -26.26
CA MET A 92 10.39 -8.08 -25.52
C MET A 92 10.47 -7.91 -24.00
N ALA A 93 11.16 -6.89 -23.50
CA ALA A 93 11.16 -6.54 -22.07
C ALA A 93 9.77 -6.05 -21.62
N LEU A 94 8.99 -5.50 -22.54
CA LEU A 94 7.68 -4.91 -22.28
C LEU A 94 6.65 -5.91 -21.74
N ALA A 95 6.70 -7.18 -22.18
CA ALA A 95 5.78 -8.22 -21.70
C ALA A 95 6.09 -8.63 -20.25
N ALA A 96 7.38 -8.78 -19.91
CA ALA A 96 7.82 -9.09 -18.55
C ALA A 96 7.60 -7.91 -17.59
N THR A 97 7.77 -6.67 -18.07
CA THR A 97 7.52 -5.47 -17.28
C THR A 97 6.04 -5.12 -17.14
N LYS A 98 5.16 -5.59 -18.04
CA LYS A 98 3.71 -5.31 -17.99
C LYS A 98 3.09 -5.71 -16.65
N ALA A 99 3.43 -6.88 -16.10
CA ALA A 99 2.89 -7.33 -14.82
C ALA A 99 3.35 -6.40 -13.68
N ALA A 100 4.63 -6.03 -13.65
CA ALA A 100 5.19 -5.11 -12.66
C ALA A 100 4.62 -3.69 -12.80
N LEU A 101 4.39 -3.22 -14.03
CA LEU A 101 3.76 -1.94 -14.33
C LEU A 101 2.34 -1.90 -13.79
N LEU A 102 1.50 -2.88 -14.17
CA LEU A 102 0.11 -2.94 -13.73
C LEU A 102 0.00 -3.08 -12.21
N ARG A 103 0.86 -3.93 -11.60
CA ARG A 103 0.93 -4.08 -10.14
C ARG A 103 1.28 -2.76 -9.46
N SER A 104 2.29 -2.06 -9.97
CA SER A 104 2.75 -0.79 -9.40
C SER A 104 1.72 0.32 -9.58
N LEU A 105 1.14 0.46 -10.77
CA LEU A 105 0.10 1.45 -11.06
C LEU A 105 -1.12 1.26 -10.15
N PHE A 106 -1.62 0.02 -10.05
CA PHE A 106 -2.77 -0.28 -9.20
C PHE A 106 -2.47 0.00 -7.72
N THR A 107 -1.29 -0.41 -7.23
CA THR A 107 -0.95 -0.24 -5.81
C THR A 107 -0.74 1.22 -5.45
N VAL A 108 -0.03 1.99 -6.29
CA VAL A 108 0.14 3.43 -6.09
C VAL A 108 -1.22 4.13 -6.10
N GLY A 109 -2.08 3.83 -7.07
CA GLY A 109 -3.43 4.40 -7.12
C GLY A 109 -4.28 4.05 -5.90
N ALA A 110 -4.24 2.79 -5.44
CA ALA A 110 -4.93 2.38 -4.22
C ALA A 110 -4.39 3.11 -2.98
N LEU A 111 -3.06 3.24 -2.85
CA LEU A 111 -2.44 3.97 -1.75
C LEU A 111 -2.86 5.45 -1.77
N CYS A 112 -2.75 6.14 -2.91
CA CYS A 112 -3.16 7.54 -3.05
C CYS A 112 -4.65 7.79 -2.76
N ARG A 113 -5.51 6.76 -2.92
CA ARG A 113 -6.93 6.87 -2.58
C ARG A 113 -7.16 6.97 -1.07
N HIS A 114 -6.33 6.30 -0.27
CA HIS A 114 -6.52 6.17 1.18
C HIS A 114 -5.51 6.98 1.99
N PHE A 115 -4.45 7.47 1.36
CA PHE A 115 -3.39 8.26 1.97
C PHE A 115 -3.11 9.50 1.14
N ASP A 116 -3.15 10.66 1.78
CA ASP A 116 -2.73 11.92 1.20
C ASP A 116 -1.22 12.11 1.44
N PHE A 117 -0.43 11.73 0.45
CA PHE A 117 1.03 11.80 0.49
C PHE A 117 1.60 13.22 0.34
N ASP A 118 0.77 14.22 0.04
CA ASP A 118 1.22 15.61 -0.04
C ASP A 118 1.28 16.29 1.35
N LEU A 119 0.73 15.64 2.38
CA LEU A 119 0.80 16.09 3.77
C LEU A 119 2.22 16.05 4.32
N GLU A 120 2.54 16.99 5.21
CA GLU A 120 3.87 17.12 5.83
C GLU A 120 4.32 15.86 6.57
N GLN A 121 3.36 15.09 7.10
CA GLN A 121 3.60 13.84 7.84
C GLN A 121 4.32 12.78 6.99
N PHE A 122 4.18 12.84 5.65
CA PHE A 122 4.87 11.97 4.71
C PHE A 122 6.19 12.55 4.17
N LYS A 123 6.35 13.88 4.20
CA LYS A 123 7.53 14.56 3.65
C LYS A 123 8.79 14.32 4.47
N GLY A 124 8.66 13.82 5.71
CA GLY A 124 9.76 13.66 6.64
C GLY A 124 10.35 15.02 7.03
N THR A 125 11.05 15.09 8.15
CA THR A 125 11.91 16.25 8.41
C THR A 125 13.03 16.24 7.37
N THR A 126 12.91 17.06 6.33
CA THR A 126 14.07 17.55 5.57
C THR A 126 15.01 18.20 6.58
N LYS A 127 16.04 17.47 6.97
CA LYS A 127 17.24 17.97 7.63
C LYS A 127 18.42 17.70 6.73
#